data_AF-A0A1V5NKK0-F1
#
_entry.id   AF-A0A1V5NKK0-F1
#
_cell.length_a   1.000
_cell.length_b   1.000
_cell.length_c   1.000
_cell.angle_alpha   90.00
_cell.angle_beta   90.00
_cell.angle_gamma   90.00
#
_symmetry.space_group_name_H-M   'P 1'
#
loop_
_entity.id
_entity.type
_entity.pdbx_description
1 polymer ?
#
loop_
_entity_poly.entity_id
_entity_poly.type
_entity_poly.pdbx_seq_one_letter_code
_entity_poly.pdbx_strand_id
1 'polypeptide(L)'
;MKKTSKTARITMLLVVLCLISTAMLSGTFAKYTSEFAGEDTALIAKWDISVKDGTNNELEVSPAIAELDLFKHAYTVNINEKDGSDYIIAPGVNGEFSLKIQNKGDVAAKITFDLDKTGTAGTVPIEYSVDGGNTWVNLDDLKGALDGLSQMNNVAETNGTADVTVKWQWQFERGTGATLVDNDEADTLLGTTSAASANRSTYILTIKATATQIAPAAVTP
;
A
#
# COMPACT_ATOMS: atom_id res chain seq x y z
N MET A 1 -90.58 53.89 -28.51
CA MET A 1 -89.76 52.80 -29.11
C MET A 1 -88.28 53.19 -29.03
N LYS A 2 -87.53 52.70 -28.03
CA LYS A 2 -86.05 52.85 -28.01
C LYS A 2 -85.48 51.84 -29.00
N LYS A 3 -84.97 52.31 -30.14
CA LYS A 3 -84.33 51.47 -31.16
C LYS A 3 -82.99 51.02 -30.61
N THR A 4 -82.98 49.90 -29.89
CA THR A 4 -81.73 49.28 -29.43
C THR A 4 -80.99 48.78 -30.66
N SER A 5 -79.82 49.35 -30.97
CA SER A 5 -79.03 48.89 -32.10
C SER A 5 -78.61 47.45 -31.84
N LYS A 6 -79.31 46.52 -32.51
CA LYS A 6 -79.09 45.07 -32.37
C LYS A 6 -77.61 44.73 -32.63
N THR A 7 -76.96 45.48 -33.51
CA THR A 7 -75.53 45.47 -33.79
C THR A 7 -74.67 45.82 -32.58
N ALA A 8 -74.93 46.91 -31.84
CA ALA A 8 -74.09 47.27 -30.69
C ALA A 8 -74.18 46.24 -29.55
N ARG A 9 -75.36 45.63 -29.36
CA ARG A 9 -75.53 44.55 -28.39
C ARG A 9 -74.79 43.28 -28.81
N ILE A 10 -74.83 42.92 -30.10
CA ILE A 10 -74.07 41.78 -30.63
C ILE A 10 -72.56 42.06 -30.52
N THR A 11 -72.10 43.25 -30.87
CA THR A 11 -70.68 43.64 -30.76
C THR A 11 -70.20 43.59 -29.32
N MET A 12 -70.97 44.10 -28.36
CA MET A 12 -70.64 44.01 -26.94
C MET A 12 -70.57 42.54 -26.48
N LEU A 13 -71.50 41.69 -26.92
CA LEU A 13 -71.51 40.27 -26.56
C LEU A 13 -70.34 39.50 -27.19
N LEU A 14 -69.92 39.88 -28.41
CA LEU A 14 -68.76 39.33 -29.10
C LEU A 14 -67.44 39.79 -28.48
N VAL A 15 -67.36 41.05 -28.02
CA VAL A 15 -66.21 41.58 -27.26
C VAL A 15 -66.10 40.90 -25.90
N VAL A 16 -67.23 40.69 -25.20
CA VAL A 16 -67.27 39.91 -23.95
C VAL A 16 -66.86 38.46 -24.19
N LEU A 17 -67.31 37.83 -25.27
CA LEU A 17 -66.89 36.46 -25.62
C LEU A 17 -65.40 36.39 -26.04
N CYS A 18 -64.88 37.41 -26.72
CA CYS A 18 -63.48 37.53 -27.12
C CYS A 18 -62.55 37.80 -25.92
N LEU A 19 -63.00 38.59 -24.94
CA LEU A 19 -62.31 38.81 -23.66
C LEU A 19 -62.30 37.55 -22.78
N ILE A 20 -63.41 36.80 -22.74
CA ILE A 20 -63.50 35.53 -22.00
C ILE A 20 -62.62 34.44 -22.65
N SER A 21 -62.48 34.45 -23.99
CA SER A 21 -61.60 33.50 -24.71
C SER A 21 -60.11 33.89 -24.66
N THR A 22 -59.77 35.18 -24.60
CA THR A 22 -58.37 35.63 -24.40
C THR A 22 -57.89 35.48 -22.96
N ALA A 23 -58.78 35.60 -21.97
CA ALA A 23 -58.49 35.25 -20.57
C ALA A 23 -58.33 33.73 -20.34
N MET A 24 -58.89 32.89 -21.23
CA MET A 24 -58.70 31.43 -21.19
C MET A 24 -57.48 30.92 -21.99
N LEU A 25 -56.82 31.76 -22.79
CA LEU A 25 -55.71 31.37 -23.70
C LEU A 25 -54.37 32.09 -23.47
N SER A 26 -54.23 32.95 -22.46
CA SER A 26 -52.94 33.56 -22.08
C SER A 26 -52.70 33.32 -20.58
N GLY A 27 -52.18 32.16 -20.18
CA GLY A 27 -50.75 31.84 -20.30
C GLY A 27 -50.10 32.30 -19.00
N THR A 28 -50.01 31.50 -17.93
CA THR A 28 -49.69 30.08 -17.86
C THR A 28 -50.48 29.37 -16.77
N PHE A 29 -51.52 28.59 -17.12
CA PHE A 29 -51.77 27.35 -16.39
C PHE A 29 -50.60 26.43 -16.71
N ALA A 30 -49.49 26.51 -15.95
CA ALA A 30 -48.59 25.38 -15.90
C ALA A 30 -49.38 24.23 -15.24
N LYS A 31 -50.11 23.48 -16.07
CA LYS A 31 -50.99 22.38 -15.64
C LYS A 31 -50.20 21.18 -15.14
N TYR A 32 -48.87 21.24 -15.25
CA TYR A 32 -47.90 20.34 -14.63
C TYR A 32 -46.63 21.14 -14.32
N THR A 33 -46.36 21.43 -13.05
CA THR A 33 -45.02 21.73 -12.57
C THR A 33 -44.57 20.52 -11.78
N SER A 34 -43.70 19.70 -12.36
CA SER A 34 -43.07 18.58 -11.67
C SER A 34 -41.76 19.09 -11.06
N GLU A 35 -41.64 19.14 -9.75
CA GLU A 35 -40.34 19.27 -9.09
C GLU A 35 -39.79 17.85 -8.87
N PHE A 36 -38.70 17.52 -9.55
CA PHE A 36 -37.92 16.32 -9.27
C PHE A 36 -36.79 16.73 -8.30
N ALA A 37 -36.97 16.45 -7.02
CA ALA A 37 -35.90 16.50 -6.03
C ALA A 37 -35.25 15.11 -5.98
N GLY A 38 -34.13 14.96 -6.68
CA GLY A 38 -33.27 13.80 -6.57
C GLY A 38 -32.19 14.05 -5.52
N GLU A 39 -32.21 13.30 -4.43
CA GLU A 39 -31.10 13.26 -3.47
C GLU A 39 -30.28 12.01 -3.74
N ASP A 40 -28.98 12.18 -3.91
CA ASP A 40 -28.01 11.08 -3.99
C ASP A 40 -27.06 11.18 -2.79
N THR A 41 -26.73 10.04 -2.19
CA THR A 41 -25.80 9.95 -1.06
C THR A 41 -24.78 8.88 -1.37
N ALA A 42 -23.53 9.30 -1.53
CA ALA A 42 -22.38 8.42 -1.67
C ALA A 42 -21.53 8.45 -0.40
N LEU A 43 -20.92 7.32 -0.07
CA LEU A 43 -19.90 7.22 0.97
C LEU A 43 -18.50 7.40 0.36
N ILE A 44 -17.59 8.00 1.13
CA ILE A 44 -16.17 8.08 0.78
C ILE A 44 -15.52 6.74 1.18
N ALA A 45 -14.72 6.17 0.27
CA ALA A 45 -14.01 4.91 0.51
C ALA A 45 -13.07 5.00 1.73
N LYS A 46 -13.13 4.00 2.59
CA LYS A 46 -12.19 3.83 3.70
C LYS A 46 -10.83 3.38 3.18
N TRP A 47 -9.76 4.00 3.69
CA TRP A 47 -8.38 3.56 3.51
C TRP A 47 -7.85 2.98 4.82
N ASP A 48 -7.50 1.69 4.80
CA ASP A 48 -7.15 0.94 6.01
C ASP A 48 -6.20 -0.21 5.61
N ILE A 49 -4.90 0.07 5.62
CA ILE A 49 -3.83 -0.88 5.32
C ILE A 49 -2.99 -1.09 6.57
N SER A 50 -2.82 -2.34 6.96
CA SER A 50 -1.90 -2.73 8.04
C SER A 50 -0.80 -3.62 7.47
N VAL A 51 0.42 -3.40 7.93
CA VAL A 51 1.57 -4.25 7.63
C VAL A 51 2.07 -4.81 8.97
N LYS A 52 2.55 -6.04 9.03
CA LYS A 52 2.95 -6.70 10.29
C LYS A 52 4.19 -7.55 10.13
N ASP A 53 4.96 -7.64 11.20
CA ASP A 53 6.26 -8.35 11.30
C ASP A 53 6.14 -9.86 11.58
N GLY A 54 5.13 -10.55 11.07
CA GLY A 54 4.90 -11.96 11.41
C GLY A 54 4.50 -12.24 12.87
N THR A 55 4.73 -11.33 13.81
CA THR A 55 4.49 -11.45 15.27
C THR A 55 3.31 -10.59 15.73
N ASN A 56 2.50 -10.11 14.78
CA ASN A 56 1.37 -9.19 14.96
C ASN A 56 1.73 -7.76 15.38
N ASN A 57 3.00 -7.38 15.43
CA ASN A 57 3.35 -5.98 15.64
C ASN A 57 3.00 -5.20 14.37
N GLU A 58 2.24 -4.13 14.51
CA GLU A 58 1.79 -3.30 13.40
C GLU A 58 2.97 -2.44 12.93
N LEU A 59 3.45 -2.73 11.72
CA LEU A 59 4.31 -1.88 10.94
C LEU A 59 3.44 -0.76 10.38
N GLU A 60 3.66 0.45 10.88
CA GLU A 60 2.90 1.59 10.39
C GLU A 60 3.17 1.81 8.89
N VAL A 61 2.09 1.96 8.14
CA VAL A 61 2.15 2.38 6.75
C VAL A 61 2.38 3.87 6.76
N SER A 62 3.49 4.30 6.16
CA SER A 62 4.04 5.66 6.13
C SER A 62 3.14 6.82 6.60
N PRO A 63 3.65 7.74 7.46
CA PRO A 63 5.04 7.84 7.88
C PRO A 63 5.25 7.26 9.28
N ALA A 64 5.70 6.01 9.37
CA ALA A 64 6.42 5.57 10.56
C ALA A 64 7.42 4.46 10.22
N ILE A 65 8.55 4.54 10.91
CA ILE A 65 9.63 3.55 10.88
C ILE A 65 9.36 2.64 12.07
N ALA A 66 9.10 1.36 11.81
CA ALA A 66 9.00 0.37 12.86
C ALA A 66 10.29 -0.43 12.93
N GLU A 67 10.78 -0.66 14.14
CA GLU A 67 11.91 -1.54 14.39
C GLU A 67 11.47 -2.99 14.15
N LEU A 68 12.19 -3.68 13.27
CA LEU A 68 11.98 -5.07 12.93
C LEU A 68 13.15 -5.89 13.46
N ASP A 69 12.84 -7.02 14.11
CA ASP A 69 13.85 -8.00 14.53
C ASP A 69 14.25 -8.88 13.34
N LEU A 70 14.84 -8.26 12.32
CA LEU A 70 15.12 -8.88 11.01
C LEU A 70 16.17 -10.00 11.10
N PHE A 71 17.04 -9.96 12.11
CA PHE A 71 18.17 -10.89 12.27
C PHE A 71 17.97 -11.91 13.39
N LYS A 72 16.75 -12.05 13.89
CA LYS A 72 16.41 -13.13 14.82
C LYS A 72 16.75 -14.50 14.23
N HIS A 73 17.45 -15.31 15.03
CA HIS A 73 17.79 -16.68 14.69
C HIS A 73 17.91 -17.55 15.95
N ALA A 74 18.00 -18.88 15.79
CA ALA A 74 18.08 -19.84 16.90
C ALA A 74 19.49 -20.44 17.11
N TYR A 75 20.53 -19.91 16.44
CA TYR A 75 21.90 -20.38 16.61
C TYR A 75 22.43 -20.11 18.02
N THR A 76 22.76 -21.19 18.74
CA THR A 76 23.24 -21.18 20.13
C THR A 76 24.49 -22.05 20.35
N VAL A 77 24.96 -22.74 19.30
CA VAL A 77 26.12 -23.64 19.33
C VAL A 77 27.22 -23.04 18.47
N ASN A 78 28.44 -22.96 18.99
CA ASN A 78 29.62 -22.35 18.34
C ASN A 78 29.48 -20.85 18.01
N ILE A 79 28.40 -20.21 18.46
CA ILE A 79 28.16 -18.78 18.38
C ILE A 79 27.26 -18.38 19.57
N ASN A 80 27.49 -17.20 20.13
CA ASN A 80 26.53 -16.62 21.08
C ASN A 80 25.32 -16.10 20.31
N GLU A 81 24.11 -16.37 20.78
CA GLU A 81 22.90 -15.92 20.10
C GLU A 81 22.78 -14.38 20.09
N LYS A 82 23.13 -13.76 21.23
CA LYS A 82 22.95 -12.33 21.46
C LYS A 82 24.11 -11.69 22.22
N ASP A 83 24.19 -10.37 22.09
CA ASP A 83 24.93 -9.47 22.96
C ASP A 83 23.95 -8.41 23.50
N GLY A 84 23.60 -8.50 24.78
CA GLY A 84 22.47 -7.73 25.31
C GLY A 84 21.15 -8.10 24.62
N SER A 85 20.50 -7.11 24.00
CA SER A 85 19.24 -7.30 23.23
C SER A 85 19.46 -7.80 21.81
N ASP A 86 20.66 -7.60 21.27
CA ASP A 86 20.90 -7.63 19.84
C ASP A 86 21.41 -9.00 19.39
N TYR A 87 20.89 -9.48 18.26
CA TYR A 87 21.32 -10.75 17.67
C TYR A 87 22.72 -10.65 17.06
N ILE A 88 23.54 -11.69 17.27
CA ILE A 88 24.89 -11.76 16.72
C ILE A 88 24.86 -12.57 15.43
N ILE A 89 25.14 -11.90 14.31
CA ILE A 89 25.34 -12.56 13.02
C ILE A 89 26.83 -12.78 12.73
N ALA A 90 27.12 -13.85 12.00
CA ALA A 90 28.47 -14.25 11.58
C ALA A 90 28.38 -15.11 10.30
N PRO A 91 29.51 -15.39 9.63
CA PRO A 91 29.52 -16.36 8.53
C PRO A 91 28.89 -17.68 8.96
N GLY A 92 28.00 -18.23 8.12
CA GLY A 92 27.24 -19.45 8.37
C GLY A 92 25.92 -19.27 9.12
N VAL A 93 25.61 -18.07 9.59
CA VAL A 93 24.32 -17.76 10.22
C VAL A 93 23.30 -17.37 9.14
N ASN A 94 22.10 -17.93 9.26
CA ASN A 94 20.96 -17.57 8.45
C ASN A 94 19.72 -17.34 9.32
N GLY A 95 18.69 -16.78 8.70
CA GLY A 95 17.42 -16.53 9.37
C GLY A 95 16.34 -16.13 8.38
N GLU A 96 15.19 -15.76 8.92
CA GLU A 96 14.06 -15.31 8.13
C GLU A 96 13.19 -14.33 8.92
N PHE A 97 12.49 -13.46 8.20
CA PHE A 97 11.47 -12.58 8.74
C PHE A 97 10.28 -12.54 7.77
N SER A 98 9.09 -12.20 8.29
CA SER A 98 7.87 -12.13 7.49
C SER A 98 7.32 -10.71 7.44
N LEU A 99 6.82 -10.33 6.27
CA LEU A 99 6.04 -9.13 6.04
C LEU A 99 4.62 -9.59 5.69
N LYS A 100 3.66 -9.27 6.57
CA LYS A 100 2.25 -9.63 6.41
C LYS A 100 1.43 -8.38 6.16
N ILE A 101 0.79 -8.27 5.01
CA ILE A 101 -0.02 -7.13 4.63
C ILE A 101 -1.49 -7.53 4.71
N GLN A 102 -2.30 -6.66 5.29
CA GLN A 102 -3.75 -6.77 5.29
C GLN A 102 -4.39 -5.46 4.87
N ASN A 103 -5.23 -5.51 3.84
CA ASN A 103 -6.05 -4.41 3.36
C ASN A 103 -7.49 -4.59 3.84
N LYS A 104 -7.94 -3.77 4.78
CA LYS A 104 -9.33 -3.70 5.25
C LYS A 104 -10.08 -2.50 4.66
N GLY A 105 -9.45 -1.77 3.75
CA GLY A 105 -10.04 -0.63 3.05
C GLY A 105 -11.05 -1.08 2.00
N ASP A 106 -11.74 -0.10 1.44
CA ASP A 106 -12.80 -0.31 0.43
C ASP A 106 -12.24 -0.33 -1.00
N VAL A 107 -10.93 -0.15 -1.15
CA VAL A 107 -10.22 -0.12 -2.43
C VAL A 107 -8.99 -1.02 -2.40
N ALA A 108 -8.70 -1.69 -3.51
CA ALA A 108 -7.50 -2.49 -3.65
C ALA A 108 -6.23 -1.62 -3.61
N ALA A 109 -5.13 -2.21 -3.15
CA ALA A 109 -3.86 -1.52 -2.99
C ALA A 109 -2.71 -2.29 -3.64
N LYS A 110 -1.76 -1.54 -4.21
CA LYS A 110 -0.43 -2.03 -4.57
C LYS A 110 0.54 -1.70 -3.45
N ILE A 111 1.36 -2.66 -3.06
CA ILE A 111 2.40 -2.50 -2.05
C ILE A 111 3.76 -2.46 -2.74
N THR A 112 4.60 -1.53 -2.32
CA THR A 112 6.00 -1.41 -2.76
C THR A 112 6.91 -1.23 -1.54
N PHE A 113 8.16 -1.64 -1.66
CA PHE A 113 9.12 -1.60 -0.57
C PHE A 113 10.30 -0.70 -0.87
N ASP A 114 10.77 0.03 0.12
CA ASP A 114 12.06 0.71 0.09
C ASP A 114 12.95 0.13 1.19
N LEU A 115 14.23 -0.01 0.89
CA LEU A 115 15.20 -0.70 1.72
C LEU A 115 16.37 0.24 1.99
N ASP A 116 16.73 0.38 3.27
CA ASP A 116 17.89 1.16 3.67
C ASP A 116 18.78 0.32 4.58
N LYS A 117 20.09 0.40 4.37
CA LYS A 117 21.09 -0.28 5.18
C LYS A 117 21.96 0.76 5.86
N THR A 118 21.99 0.70 7.17
CA THR A 118 22.80 1.57 8.01
C THR A 118 23.65 0.74 8.98
N GLY A 119 24.35 1.42 9.89
CA GLY A 119 25.29 0.80 10.81
C GLY A 119 26.73 0.85 10.31
N THR A 120 27.63 0.28 11.11
CA THR A 120 29.08 0.30 10.85
C THR A 120 29.59 -0.92 10.09
N ALA A 121 28.77 -1.96 9.95
CA ALA A 121 29.09 -3.20 9.24
C ALA A 121 28.51 -3.23 7.80
N GLY A 122 28.56 -2.10 7.08
CA GLY A 122 27.89 -1.97 5.78
C GLY A 122 28.38 -2.93 4.67
N THR A 123 29.56 -3.55 4.83
CA THR A 123 30.15 -4.49 3.87
C THR A 123 29.84 -5.95 4.16
N VAL A 124 29.03 -6.26 5.17
CA VAL A 124 28.62 -7.63 5.45
C VAL A 124 27.86 -8.19 4.24
N PRO A 125 28.25 -9.37 3.73
CA PRO A 125 27.74 -9.95 2.49
C PRO A 125 26.43 -10.73 2.72
N ILE A 126 25.41 -10.06 3.25
CA ILE A 126 24.10 -10.70 3.44
C ILE A 126 23.41 -10.85 2.08
N GLU A 127 22.99 -12.07 1.80
CA GLU A 127 22.11 -12.39 0.69
C GLU A 127 20.70 -12.64 1.18
N TYR A 128 19.73 -12.39 0.33
CA TYR A 128 18.31 -12.48 0.64
C TYR A 128 17.56 -13.33 -0.38
N SER A 129 16.47 -13.95 0.04
CA SER A 129 15.61 -14.75 -0.81
C SER A 129 14.14 -14.53 -0.45
N VAL A 130 13.30 -14.38 -1.48
CA VAL A 130 11.84 -14.26 -1.36
C VAL A 130 11.09 -15.49 -1.88
N ASP A 131 11.84 -16.52 -2.33
CA ASP A 131 11.32 -17.73 -2.98
C ASP A 131 11.66 -19.01 -2.21
N GLY A 132 11.88 -18.88 -0.90
CA GLY A 132 12.15 -20.00 0.00
C GLY A 132 13.61 -20.47 0.03
N GLY A 133 14.53 -19.73 -0.60
CA GLY A 133 15.96 -20.04 -0.66
C GLY A 133 16.41 -20.64 -2.01
N ASN A 134 15.58 -20.57 -3.05
CA ASN A 134 15.94 -21.07 -4.38
C ASN A 134 16.84 -20.07 -5.13
N THR A 135 16.53 -18.78 -4.98
CA THR A 135 17.31 -17.67 -5.54
C THR A 135 17.75 -16.74 -4.43
N TRP A 136 19.04 -16.40 -4.44
CA TRP A 136 19.67 -15.50 -3.49
C TRP A 136 20.14 -14.24 -4.22
N VAL A 137 19.79 -13.09 -3.66
CA VAL A 137 20.10 -11.77 -4.23
C VAL A 137 20.74 -10.88 -3.17
N ASN A 138 21.52 -9.89 -3.60
CA ASN A 138 22.03 -8.87 -2.69
C ASN A 138 20.91 -7.89 -2.27
N LEU A 139 21.25 -6.92 -1.41
CA LEU A 139 20.29 -5.94 -0.93
C LEU A 139 19.70 -5.06 -2.05
N ASP A 140 20.52 -4.64 -3.02
CA ASP A 140 20.10 -3.75 -4.12
C ASP A 140 19.04 -4.43 -4.99
N ASP A 141 19.18 -5.74 -5.20
CA ASP A 141 18.29 -6.57 -5.99
C ASP A 141 17.06 -7.06 -5.20
N LEU A 142 17.12 -7.11 -3.85
CA LEU A 142 16.00 -7.53 -3.00
C LEU A 142 14.75 -6.67 -3.20
N LYS A 143 14.91 -5.36 -3.39
CA LYS A 143 13.79 -4.44 -3.66
C LYS A 143 13.02 -4.87 -4.92
N GLY A 144 13.74 -5.14 -6.01
CA GLY A 144 13.15 -5.61 -7.25
C GLY A 144 12.45 -6.96 -7.09
N ALA A 145 13.04 -7.87 -6.32
CA ALA A 145 12.45 -9.16 -6.01
C ALA A 145 11.13 -9.04 -5.23
N LEU A 146 11.07 -8.15 -4.22
CA LEU A 146 9.86 -7.87 -3.43
C LEU A 146 8.76 -7.19 -4.25
N ASP A 147 9.10 -6.12 -4.99
CA ASP A 147 8.15 -5.38 -5.83
C ASP A 147 7.62 -6.23 -7.01
N GLY A 148 8.39 -7.24 -7.42
CA GLY A 148 8.01 -8.21 -8.46
C GLY A 148 7.00 -9.27 -8.01
N LEU A 149 6.72 -9.41 -6.71
CA LEU A 149 5.79 -10.42 -6.21
C LEU A 149 4.35 -10.09 -6.66
N SER A 150 3.69 -11.03 -7.34
CA SER A 150 2.34 -10.85 -7.88
C SER A 150 1.32 -10.46 -6.80
N GLN A 151 1.42 -11.07 -5.62
CA GLN A 151 0.58 -10.76 -4.46
C GLN A 151 0.74 -9.31 -3.94
N MET A 152 1.87 -8.65 -4.18
CA MET A 152 2.07 -7.25 -3.78
C MET A 152 1.45 -6.26 -4.78
N ASN A 153 1.19 -6.71 -6.01
CA ASN A 153 0.65 -5.84 -7.06
C ASN A 153 -0.86 -5.60 -6.95
N ASN A 154 -1.58 -6.49 -6.26
CA ASN A 154 -3.01 -6.33 -6.00
C ASN A 154 -3.40 -7.01 -4.69
N VAL A 155 -3.44 -6.23 -3.62
CA VAL A 155 -4.03 -6.61 -2.34
C VAL A 155 -5.48 -6.13 -2.35
N ALA A 156 -6.41 -7.06 -2.55
CA ALA A 156 -7.83 -6.78 -2.69
C ALA A 156 -8.41 -5.97 -1.52
N GLU A 157 -9.47 -5.22 -1.79
CA GLU A 157 -10.30 -4.56 -0.78
C GLU A 157 -10.96 -5.58 0.16
N THR A 158 -11.52 -5.10 1.27
CA THR A 158 -12.38 -5.90 2.15
C THR A 158 -11.70 -7.19 2.67
N ASN A 159 -10.51 -7.04 3.25
CA ASN A 159 -9.66 -8.07 3.86
C ASN A 159 -8.71 -8.84 2.91
N GLY A 160 -8.28 -8.23 1.80
CA GLY A 160 -7.18 -8.80 1.02
C GLY A 160 -5.90 -8.91 1.85
N THR A 161 -5.11 -9.94 1.57
CA THR A 161 -3.85 -10.21 2.26
C THR A 161 -2.72 -10.49 1.27
N ALA A 162 -1.51 -10.04 1.60
CA ALA A 162 -0.29 -10.41 0.88
C ALA A 162 0.82 -10.66 1.89
N ASP A 163 1.42 -11.85 1.84
CA ASP A 163 2.40 -12.28 2.83
C ASP A 163 3.68 -12.71 2.10
N VAL A 164 4.82 -12.21 2.54
CA VAL A 164 6.13 -12.67 2.08
C VAL A 164 7.01 -13.02 3.26
N THR A 165 7.69 -14.16 3.17
CA THR A 165 8.80 -14.48 4.05
C THR A 165 10.08 -14.20 3.29
N VAL A 166 10.93 -13.36 3.86
CA VAL A 166 12.26 -13.05 3.36
C VAL A 166 13.24 -13.85 4.19
N LYS A 167 13.99 -14.73 3.53
CA LYS A 167 15.14 -15.41 4.13
C LYS A 167 16.39 -14.57 3.91
N TRP A 168 17.32 -14.64 4.85
CA TRP A 168 18.64 -14.04 4.70
C TRP A 168 19.72 -15.03 5.11
N GLN A 169 20.92 -14.88 4.56
CA GLN A 169 22.07 -15.67 4.95
C GLN A 169 23.37 -14.86 4.86
N TRP A 170 24.27 -15.12 5.79
CA TRP A 170 25.69 -14.89 5.60
C TRP A 170 26.32 -16.25 5.26
N GLN A 171 26.66 -16.50 4.00
CA GLN A 171 27.27 -17.77 3.61
C GLN A 171 28.61 -17.98 4.34
N PHE A 172 28.85 -19.21 4.79
CA PHE A 172 30.08 -19.55 5.52
C PHE A 172 31.32 -19.54 4.63
N GLU A 173 31.21 -20.07 3.42
CA GLU A 173 32.27 -20.08 2.40
C GLU A 173 31.72 -19.49 1.12
N ARG A 174 32.38 -18.45 0.59
CA ARG A 174 31.92 -17.72 -0.60
C ARG A 174 32.95 -17.82 -1.72
N GLY A 175 32.52 -18.32 -2.88
CA GLY A 175 33.39 -18.46 -4.06
C GLY A 175 34.32 -19.68 -3.97
N THR A 176 35.31 -19.74 -4.88
CA THR A 176 36.30 -20.83 -4.93
C THR A 176 37.69 -20.28 -5.23
N GLY A 177 38.75 -21.02 -4.89
CA GLY A 177 40.13 -20.64 -5.18
C GLY A 177 40.50 -19.29 -4.54
N ALA A 178 41.07 -18.37 -5.32
CA ALA A 178 41.48 -17.06 -4.82
C ALA A 178 40.31 -16.23 -4.27
N THR A 179 39.13 -16.32 -4.88
CA THR A 179 37.93 -15.59 -4.40
C THR A 179 37.47 -16.06 -3.03
N LEU A 180 37.64 -17.34 -2.72
CA LEU A 180 37.36 -17.86 -1.38
C LEU A 180 38.31 -17.25 -0.35
N VAL A 181 39.61 -17.22 -0.66
CA VAL A 181 40.63 -16.62 0.21
C VAL A 181 40.37 -15.13 0.46
N ASP A 182 40.03 -14.39 -0.59
CA ASP A 182 39.70 -12.96 -0.47
C ASP A 182 38.44 -12.74 0.39
N ASN A 183 37.44 -13.62 0.28
CA ASN A 183 36.23 -13.56 1.10
C ASN A 183 36.49 -13.93 2.57
N ASP A 184 37.33 -14.93 2.83
CA ASP A 184 37.73 -15.32 4.19
C ASP A 184 38.50 -14.20 4.90
N GLU A 185 39.38 -13.49 4.16
CA GLU A 185 40.09 -12.32 4.66
C GLU A 185 39.12 -11.17 4.98
N ALA A 186 38.15 -10.91 4.09
CA ALA A 186 37.11 -9.91 4.31
C ALA A 186 36.22 -10.22 5.52
N ASP A 187 35.80 -11.48 5.68
CA ASP A 187 34.98 -11.92 6.81
C ASP A 187 35.76 -11.84 8.13
N THR A 188 37.06 -12.17 8.10
CA THR A 188 37.97 -11.98 9.25
C THR A 188 38.14 -10.49 9.60
N LEU A 189 38.25 -9.62 8.61
CA LEU A 189 38.36 -8.17 8.82
C LEU A 189 37.10 -7.59 9.48
N LEU A 190 35.91 -8.05 9.08
CA LEU A 190 34.64 -7.67 9.71
C LEU A 190 34.62 -8.04 11.20
N GLY A 191 35.02 -9.28 11.54
CA GLY A 191 35.09 -9.76 12.92
C GLY A 191 36.10 -8.98 13.77
N THR A 192 37.31 -8.76 13.26
CA THR A 192 38.37 -8.02 13.97
C THR A 192 38.02 -6.54 14.14
N THR A 193 37.41 -5.90 13.14
CA THR A 193 36.92 -4.51 13.24
C THR A 193 35.84 -4.38 14.32
N SER A 194 34.92 -5.35 14.39
CA SER A 194 33.87 -5.39 15.42
C SER A 194 34.45 -5.56 16.82
N ALA A 195 35.49 -6.38 16.97
CA ALA A 195 36.17 -6.59 18.26
C ALA A 195 37.04 -5.41 18.71
N ALA A 196 37.63 -4.65 17.77
CA ALA A 196 38.50 -3.52 18.08
C ALA A 196 37.73 -2.24 18.48
N SER A 197 36.45 -2.17 18.14
CA SER A 197 35.60 -1.02 18.41
C SER A 197 35.07 -1.04 19.84
N ALA A 198 34.92 0.14 20.47
CA ALA A 198 34.35 0.25 21.82
C ALA A 198 32.91 -0.28 21.90
N ASN A 199 32.17 -0.17 20.78
CA ASN A 199 30.91 -0.82 20.54
C ASN A 199 31.07 -1.76 19.34
N ARG A 200 30.48 -2.96 19.39
CA ARG A 200 30.54 -3.91 18.28
C ARG A 200 29.93 -3.33 17.00
N SER A 201 30.42 -3.78 15.85
CA SER A 201 29.90 -3.32 14.57
C SER A 201 28.45 -3.77 14.37
N THR A 202 27.61 -2.90 13.83
CA THR A 202 26.17 -3.15 13.64
C THR A 202 25.81 -3.22 12.16
N TYR A 203 24.92 -4.16 11.83
CA TYR A 203 24.24 -4.23 10.54
C TYR A 203 22.76 -3.95 10.77
N ILE A 204 22.26 -2.85 10.21
CA ILE A 204 20.87 -2.43 10.42
C ILE A 204 20.20 -2.37 9.06
N LEU A 205 19.15 -3.17 8.87
CA LEU A 205 18.28 -3.12 7.70
C LEU A 205 16.97 -2.45 8.10
N THR A 206 16.55 -1.45 7.34
CA THR A 206 15.25 -0.78 7.49
C THR A 206 14.41 -1.07 6.27
N ILE A 207 13.16 -1.48 6.48
CA ILE A 207 12.20 -1.79 5.42
C ILE A 207 11.02 -0.83 5.55
N LYS A 208 10.70 -0.10 4.47
CA LYS A 208 9.58 0.81 4.41
C LYS A 208 8.57 0.30 3.39
N ALA A 209 7.35 0.03 3.82
CA ALA A 209 6.26 -0.33 2.92
C ALA A 209 5.46 0.92 2.53
N THR A 210 5.13 1.04 1.24
CA THR A 210 4.24 2.08 0.71
C THR A 210 3.06 1.40 0.02
N ALA A 211 1.85 1.75 0.44
CA ALA A 211 0.62 1.30 -0.17
C ALA A 211 0.02 2.40 -1.07
N THR A 212 -0.33 2.04 -2.31
CA THR A 212 -0.93 2.95 -3.30
C THR A 212 -2.24 2.36 -3.79
N GLN A 213 -3.30 3.16 -3.79
CA GLN A 213 -4.60 2.75 -4.33
C GLN A 213 -4.49 2.29 -5.79
N ILE A 214 -5.17 1.20 -6.12
CA ILE A 214 -5.41 0.77 -7.50
C ILE A 214 -6.66 1.47 -8.02
N ALA A 215 -6.58 2.05 -9.23
CA ALA A 215 -7.69 2.76 -9.83
C ALA A 215 -8.91 1.84 -10.02
N PRO A 216 -10.12 2.26 -9.62
CA PRO A 216 -11.35 1.50 -9.88
C PRO A 216 -11.54 1.25 -11.38
N ALA A 217 -11.93 0.04 -11.75
CA ALA A 217 -12.26 -0.32 -13.12
C ALA A 217 -13.78 -0.41 -13.30
N ALA A 218 -14.30 0.18 -14.38
CA ALA A 218 -15.70 0.00 -14.75
C ALA A 218 -15.90 -1.41 -15.33
N VAL A 219 -16.94 -2.11 -14.88
CA VAL A 219 -17.41 -3.31 -15.58
C VAL A 219 -18.12 -2.86 -16.84
N THR A 220 -17.62 -3.26 -18.01
CA THR A 220 -18.32 -3.05 -19.27
C THR A 220 -19.64 -3.83 -19.21
N PRO A 221 -20.80 -3.17 -19.37
CA PRO A 221 -22.11 -3.82 -19.26
C PRO A 221 -22.35 -4.88 -20.34
#